data_AF-A0A377NEE7-F1
#
_entry.id   AF-A0A377NEE7-F1
#
_cell.length_a   1.000
_cell.length_b   1.000
_cell.length_c   1.000
_cell.angle_alpha   90.00
_cell.angle_beta   90.00
_cell.angle_gamma   90.00
#
_symmetry.space_group_name_H-M   'P 1'
#
loop_
_entity.id
_entity.type
_entity.pdbx_description
1 polymer ?
#
loop_
_entity_poly.entity_id
_entity_poly.type
_entity_poly.pdbx_seq_one_letter_code
_entity_poly.pdbx_strand_id
1 'polypeptide(L)'
;MLGDGEQFGISLQYEIQEKPDGLAQAFIIGEKFIGKDNVCLVLGDNIFFGQSFGKQLSNGIKTLNGATVFGYKVMDPERFGVVEFDENMNAVSIEEKPVKPKSNWAVTGLYFYDNRVIDIAKSVKPSERGELEITSINQAYLSMGN
;
A
#
# COMPACT_ATOMS: atom_id res chain seq x y z
N MET A 1 -2.22 -20.52 -15.99
CA MET A 1 -0.94 -19.83 -15.79
C MET A 1 -0.43 -20.02 -14.36
N LEU A 2 -1.22 -19.75 -13.31
CA LEU A 2 -0.77 -19.94 -11.92
C LEU A 2 -1.53 -21.05 -11.14
N GLY A 3 -2.72 -21.45 -11.59
CA GLY A 3 -3.49 -22.52 -10.93
C GLY A 3 -3.98 -22.12 -9.54
N ASP A 4 -4.18 -23.07 -8.65
CA ASP A 4 -4.49 -22.81 -7.23
C ASP A 4 -3.25 -22.54 -6.36
N GLY A 5 -2.05 -22.60 -6.95
CA GLY A 5 -0.78 -22.34 -6.26
C GLY A 5 -0.12 -23.56 -5.62
N GLU A 6 -0.73 -24.76 -5.68
CA GLU A 6 -0.21 -25.96 -5.02
C GLU A 6 1.23 -26.28 -5.44
N GLN A 7 1.55 -26.10 -6.72
CA GLN A 7 2.90 -26.30 -7.27
C GLN A 7 4.00 -25.43 -6.60
N PHE A 8 3.62 -24.34 -5.93
CA PHE A 8 4.52 -23.42 -5.22
C PHE A 8 4.38 -23.53 -3.68
N GLY A 9 3.53 -24.43 -3.18
CA GLY A 9 3.25 -24.56 -1.75
C GLY A 9 2.44 -23.40 -1.14
N ILE A 10 1.64 -22.71 -1.96
CA ILE A 10 0.78 -21.59 -1.54
C ILE A 10 -0.67 -21.83 -1.99
N SER A 11 -1.60 -21.06 -1.46
CA SER A 11 -3.00 -21.03 -1.91
C SER A 11 -3.26 -19.72 -2.65
N LEU A 12 -3.73 -19.81 -3.89
CA LEU A 12 -4.11 -18.69 -4.72
C LEU A 12 -5.63 -18.65 -4.91
N GLN A 13 -6.21 -17.47 -4.72
CA GLN A 13 -7.60 -17.18 -5.03
C GLN A 13 -7.66 -16.03 -6.04
N TYR A 14 -8.74 -15.98 -6.80
CA TYR A 14 -8.92 -15.00 -7.88
C TYR A 14 -10.25 -14.29 -7.69
N GLU A 15 -10.20 -12.97 -7.84
CA GLU A 15 -11.37 -12.11 -7.81
C GLU A 15 -11.28 -11.14 -9.00
N ILE A 16 -12.44 -10.71 -9.50
CA ILE A 16 -12.53 -9.82 -10.66
C ILE A 16 -12.67 -8.37 -10.18
N GLN A 17 -11.81 -7.50 -10.72
CA GLN A 17 -12.02 -6.05 -10.69
C GLN A 17 -12.69 -5.64 -12.00
N GLU A 18 -14.02 -5.44 -11.98
CA GLU A 18 -14.82 -5.12 -13.17
C GLU A 18 -14.42 -3.79 -13.83
N LYS A 19 -13.98 -2.82 -13.02
CA LYS A 19 -13.54 -1.49 -13.46
C LYS A 19 -12.33 -1.05 -12.66
N PRO A 20 -11.35 -0.38 -13.27
CA PRO A 20 -10.15 0.09 -12.59
C PRO A 20 -10.44 1.35 -11.77
N ASP A 21 -11.30 1.25 -10.74
CA ASP A 21 -11.74 2.39 -9.93
C ASP A 21 -10.72 2.80 -8.84
N GLY A 22 -9.46 2.37 -8.95
CA GLY A 22 -8.37 2.72 -8.04
C GLY A 22 -7.90 1.58 -7.12
N LEU A 23 -6.70 1.76 -6.55
CA LEU A 23 -5.98 0.72 -5.81
C LEU A 23 -6.64 0.35 -4.48
N ALA A 24 -7.28 1.29 -3.79
CA ALA A 24 -7.97 1.01 -2.53
C ALA A 24 -9.15 0.04 -2.71
N GLN A 25 -9.68 -0.11 -3.93
CA GLN A 25 -10.73 -1.08 -4.25
C GLN A 25 -10.30 -2.52 -3.99
N ALA A 26 -9.01 -2.83 -3.99
CA ALA A 26 -8.49 -4.17 -3.69
C ALA A 26 -8.95 -4.69 -2.32
N PHE A 27 -9.05 -3.81 -1.31
CA PHE A 27 -9.50 -4.19 0.03
C PHE A 27 -11.02 -4.37 0.13
N ILE A 28 -11.78 -3.76 -0.78
CA ILE A 28 -13.23 -3.93 -0.88
C ILE A 28 -13.54 -5.25 -1.58
N ILE A 29 -12.90 -5.51 -2.71
CA ILE A 29 -13.03 -6.78 -3.46
C ILE A 29 -12.55 -7.95 -2.61
N GLY A 30 -11.38 -7.79 -1.98
CA GLY A 30 -10.74 -8.81 -1.16
C GLY A 30 -11.29 -8.95 0.26
N GLU A 31 -12.34 -8.22 0.66
CA GLU A 31 -12.83 -8.19 2.05
C GLU A 31 -13.04 -9.60 2.63
N LYS A 32 -13.73 -10.47 1.89
CA LYS A 32 -14.01 -11.85 2.35
C LYS A 32 -12.75 -12.70 2.41
N PHE A 33 -11.81 -12.48 1.50
CA PHE A 33 -10.52 -13.17 1.47
C PHE A 33 -9.64 -12.77 2.66
N ILE A 34 -9.61 -11.47 2.98
CA ILE A 34 -8.82 -10.93 4.11
C ILE A 34 -9.43 -11.35 5.45
N GLY A 35 -10.75 -11.34 5.58
CA GLY A 35 -11.45 -11.72 6.80
C GLY A 35 -11.02 -10.87 8.00
N LYS A 36 -10.35 -11.47 8.98
CA LYS A 36 -9.86 -10.80 10.20
C LYS A 36 -8.34 -10.67 10.25
N ASP A 37 -7.66 -11.09 9.20
CA ASP A 37 -6.20 -11.11 9.17
C ASP A 37 -5.63 -9.75 8.75
N ASN A 38 -4.34 -9.57 9.03
CA ASN A 38 -3.54 -8.51 8.43
C ASN A 38 -3.25 -8.86 6.97
N VAL A 39 -3.00 -7.84 6.13
CA VAL A 39 -2.87 -8.03 4.68
C VAL A 39 -1.66 -7.29 4.12
N CYS A 40 -1.06 -7.88 3.09
CA CYS A 40 -0.06 -7.26 2.24
C CYS A 40 -0.64 -7.03 0.85
N LEU A 41 -0.55 -5.80 0.36
CA LEU A 41 -0.87 -5.45 -1.03
C LEU A 41 0.43 -5.18 -1.78
N VAL A 42 0.59 -5.84 -2.93
CA VAL A 42 1.68 -5.59 -3.87
C VAL A 42 1.11 -5.31 -5.25
N LEU A 43 1.64 -4.28 -5.92
CA LEU A 43 1.26 -3.97 -7.30
C LEU A 43 1.95 -4.95 -8.26
N GLY A 44 1.18 -5.56 -9.15
CA GLY A 44 1.66 -6.65 -10.02
C GLY A 44 2.72 -6.23 -11.06
N ASP A 45 2.94 -4.94 -11.26
CA ASP A 45 3.93 -4.35 -12.16
C ASP A 45 5.21 -3.89 -11.43
N ASN A 46 5.30 -4.06 -10.11
CA ASN A 46 6.44 -3.63 -9.32
C ASN A 46 7.51 -4.72 -9.21
N ILE A 47 8.79 -4.33 -9.37
CA ILE A 47 9.95 -5.22 -9.24
C ILE A 47 10.79 -4.74 -8.05
N PHE A 48 10.96 -5.63 -7.06
CA PHE A 48 11.79 -5.36 -5.88
C PHE A 48 13.02 -6.26 -5.90
N PHE A 49 14.20 -5.65 -5.78
CA PHE A 49 15.46 -6.37 -5.67
C PHE A 49 16.43 -5.64 -4.76
N GLY A 50 17.10 -6.38 -3.89
CA GLY A 50 18.07 -5.81 -2.97
C GLY A 50 18.60 -6.83 -1.98
N GLN A 51 19.80 -6.57 -1.45
CA GLN A 51 20.40 -7.44 -0.45
C GLN A 51 19.54 -7.45 0.83
N SER A 52 19.28 -8.64 1.36
CA SER A 52 18.52 -8.84 2.60
C SER A 52 17.08 -8.31 2.57
N PHE A 53 16.46 -8.14 1.39
CA PHE A 53 15.09 -7.63 1.28
C PHE A 53 14.09 -8.45 2.12
N GLY A 54 14.19 -9.79 2.10
CA GLY A 54 13.34 -10.65 2.94
C GLY A 54 13.43 -10.35 4.44
N LYS A 55 14.60 -9.97 4.97
CA LYS A 55 14.73 -9.56 6.38
C LYS A 55 14.05 -8.21 6.65
N GLN A 56 14.14 -7.28 5.70
CA GLN A 56 13.46 -5.98 5.80
C GLN A 56 11.94 -6.17 5.85
N LEU A 57 11.41 -7.05 4.98
CA LEU A 57 9.99 -7.42 5.00
C LEU A 57 9.60 -8.04 6.34
N SER A 58 10.31 -9.06 6.82
CA SER A 58 10.00 -9.69 8.11
C SER A 58 10.00 -8.70 9.27
N ASN A 59 10.94 -7.75 9.28
CA ASN A 59 11.02 -6.75 10.34
C ASN A 59 9.86 -5.76 10.30
N GLY A 60 9.43 -5.33 9.10
CA GLY A 60 8.29 -4.42 8.92
C GLY A 60 6.94 -5.02 9.31
N ILE A 61 6.84 -6.35 9.41
CA ILE A 61 5.59 -7.09 9.70
C ILE A 61 5.52 -7.59 11.15
N LYS A 62 6.67 -7.88 11.78
CA LYS A 62 6.74 -8.55 13.10
C LYS A 62 5.93 -7.86 14.22
N THR A 63 5.74 -6.55 14.12
CA THR A 63 5.00 -5.73 15.09
C THR A 63 3.92 -4.90 14.41
N LEU A 64 3.38 -5.37 13.28
CA LEU A 64 2.41 -4.62 12.50
C LEU A 64 1.15 -4.32 13.33
N ASN A 65 0.99 -3.03 13.66
CA ASN A 65 -0.17 -2.43 14.28
C ASN A 65 -0.33 -1.05 13.65
N GLY A 66 -1.18 -0.94 12.64
CA GLY A 66 -1.23 0.22 11.74
C GLY A 66 -0.88 -0.14 10.31
N ALA A 67 -0.04 0.69 9.70
CA ALA A 67 0.42 0.54 8.32
C ALA A 67 1.94 0.60 8.21
N THR A 68 2.51 -0.26 7.36
CA THR A 68 3.91 -0.16 6.95
C THR A 68 3.97 0.01 5.44
N VAL A 69 4.59 1.11 5.00
CA VAL A 69 4.86 1.39 3.58
C VAL A 69 6.35 1.55 3.34
N PHE A 70 6.80 1.25 2.14
CA PHE A 70 8.22 1.33 1.78
C PHE A 70 8.46 2.56 0.91
N GLY A 71 9.28 3.48 1.40
CA GLY A 71 9.74 4.65 0.67
C GLY A 71 11.01 4.34 -0.14
N TYR A 72 11.10 4.89 -1.35
CA TYR A 72 12.30 4.84 -2.18
C TYR A 72 12.63 6.22 -2.75
N LYS A 73 13.92 6.57 -2.80
CA LYS A 73 14.34 7.84 -3.39
C LYS A 73 14.26 7.78 -4.91
N VAL A 74 13.47 8.67 -5.50
CA VAL A 74 13.30 8.79 -6.96
C VAL A 74 13.73 10.17 -7.44
N MET A 75 14.02 10.29 -8.74
CA MET A 75 14.32 11.58 -9.35
C MET A 75 13.07 12.38 -9.69
N ASP A 76 11.97 11.70 -10.06
CA ASP A 76 10.71 12.30 -10.51
C ASP A 76 9.55 11.95 -9.52
N PRO A 77 9.54 12.50 -8.29
CA PRO A 77 8.58 12.13 -7.25
C PRO A 77 7.13 12.54 -7.55
N GLU A 78 6.88 13.52 -8.42
CA GLU A 78 5.55 14.01 -8.79
C GLU A 78 4.65 12.94 -9.46
N ARG A 79 5.22 11.81 -9.86
CA ARG A 79 4.49 10.70 -10.49
C ARG A 79 3.91 9.70 -9.48
N PHE A 80 4.23 9.84 -8.20
CA PHE A 80 3.94 8.86 -7.15
C PHE A 80 3.28 9.50 -5.93
N GLY A 81 2.85 8.67 -4.98
CA GLY A 81 2.61 9.13 -3.61
C GLY A 81 3.93 9.53 -2.96
N VAL A 82 4.05 10.76 -2.46
CA VAL A 82 5.28 11.30 -1.87
C VAL A 82 5.10 11.45 -0.38
N VAL A 83 6.05 10.94 0.41
CA VAL A 83 6.05 11.06 1.88
C VAL A 83 7.01 12.15 2.31
N GLU A 84 6.53 13.07 3.13
CA GLU A 84 7.35 14.02 3.87
C GLU A 84 7.79 13.40 5.20
N PHE A 85 9.06 13.59 5.56
CA PHE A 85 9.60 13.13 6.83
C PHE A 85 10.10 14.32 7.67
N ASP A 86 10.00 14.21 9.00
CA ASP A 86 10.66 15.12 9.93
C ASP A 86 12.16 14.82 10.09
N GLU A 87 12.85 15.59 10.93
CA GLU A 87 14.29 15.42 11.22
C GLU A 87 14.64 14.06 11.85
N ASN A 88 13.67 13.39 12.46
CA ASN A 88 13.81 12.09 13.10
C ASN A 88 13.35 10.93 12.19
N MET A 89 13.07 11.20 10.91
CA MET A 89 12.56 10.23 9.93
C MET A 89 11.15 9.69 10.25
N ASN A 90 10.34 10.45 10.99
CA ASN A 90 8.91 10.15 11.14
C ASN A 90 8.14 10.72 9.95
N ALA A 91 7.18 9.96 9.41
CA ALA A 91 6.30 10.46 8.36
C ALA A 91 5.40 11.58 8.89
N VAL A 92 5.31 12.69 8.16
CA VAL A 92 4.54 13.89 8.55
C VAL A 92 3.34 14.10 7.64
N SER A 93 3.54 13.91 6.33
CA SER A 93 2.47 14.01 5.34
C SER A 93 2.69 13.04 4.20
N ILE A 94 1.61 12.67 3.50
CA ILE A 94 1.66 11.91 2.26
C ILE A 94 0.75 12.57 1.23
N GLU A 95 1.25 12.77 0.01
CA GLU A 95 0.50 13.44 -1.06
C GLU A 95 0.55 12.60 -2.34
N GLU A 96 -0.61 12.40 -2.98
CA GLU A 96 -0.70 11.66 -4.24
C GLU A 96 -0.33 12.59 -5.41
N LYS A 97 0.73 12.23 -6.15
CA LYS A 97 1.18 12.93 -7.37
C LYS A 97 1.25 14.46 -7.20
N PRO A 98 2.00 14.96 -6.20
CA PRO A 98 2.02 16.38 -5.90
C PRO A 98 2.70 17.17 -7.03
N VAL A 99 2.11 18.30 -7.41
CA VAL A 99 2.71 19.23 -8.40
C VAL A 99 4.02 19.83 -7.87
N LYS A 100 4.13 20.01 -6.55
CA LYS A 100 5.33 20.50 -5.86
C LYS A 100 5.69 19.52 -4.74
N PRO A 101 6.45 18.45 -5.06
CA PRO A 101 6.79 17.40 -4.10
C PRO A 101 7.59 17.97 -2.92
N LYS A 102 7.18 17.62 -1.70
CA LYS A 102 7.87 18.04 -0.46
C LYS A 102 9.14 17.25 -0.17
N SER A 103 9.31 16.11 -0.83
CA SER A 103 10.49 15.26 -0.72
C SER A 103 10.69 14.45 -2.00
N ASN A 104 11.83 13.77 -2.09
CA ASN A 104 12.11 12.82 -3.18
C ASN A 104 11.81 11.37 -2.79
N TRP A 105 11.07 11.16 -1.71
CA TRP A 105 10.71 9.82 -1.23
C TRP A 105 9.33 9.41 -1.75
N ALA A 106 9.33 8.58 -2.79
CA ALA A 106 8.12 7.98 -3.32
C ALA A 106 7.74 6.72 -2.52
N VAL A 107 6.45 6.54 -2.26
CA VAL A 107 5.89 5.29 -1.78
C VAL A 107 5.89 4.28 -2.91
N THR A 108 6.55 3.14 -2.67
CA THR A 108 6.56 2.01 -3.60
C THR A 108 5.23 1.25 -3.57
N GLY A 109 5.00 0.40 -4.57
CA GLY A 109 3.80 -0.44 -4.68
C GLY A 109 3.77 -1.64 -3.74
N LEU A 110 4.27 -1.49 -2.50
CA LEU A 110 4.27 -2.54 -1.48
C LEU A 110 3.80 -1.96 -0.14
N TYR A 111 2.68 -2.51 0.34
CA TYR A 111 1.96 -1.99 1.49
C TYR A 111 1.58 -3.12 2.44
N PHE A 112 1.76 -2.91 3.72
CA PHE A 112 1.28 -3.81 4.77
C PHE A 112 0.31 -3.05 5.66
N TYR A 113 -0.83 -3.67 5.92
CA TYR A 113 -1.85 -3.10 6.78
C TYR A 113 -2.37 -4.12 7.77
N ASP A 114 -2.77 -3.64 8.93
CA ASP A 114 -3.67 -4.40 9.76
C ASP A 114 -5.10 -4.44 9.20
N ASN A 115 -5.96 -5.21 9.86
CA ASN A 115 -7.32 -5.47 9.39
C ASN A 115 -8.21 -4.21 9.26
N ARG A 116 -7.87 -3.09 9.92
CA ARG A 116 -8.64 -1.83 9.84
C ARG A 116 -8.70 -1.27 8.41
N VAL A 117 -7.80 -1.71 7.53
CA VAL A 117 -7.72 -1.26 6.14
C VAL A 117 -9.02 -1.50 5.37
N ILE A 118 -9.78 -2.54 5.71
CA ILE A 118 -11.06 -2.84 5.05
C ILE A 118 -12.06 -1.69 5.29
N ASP A 119 -12.22 -1.28 6.55
CA ASP A 119 -13.15 -0.21 6.92
C ASP A 119 -12.66 1.14 6.42
N ILE A 120 -11.35 1.39 6.48
CA ILE A 120 -10.74 2.59 5.93
C ILE A 120 -11.01 2.66 4.42
N ALA A 121 -10.75 1.59 3.67
CA ALA A 121 -10.97 1.52 2.22
C ALA A 121 -12.43 1.80 1.84
N LYS A 122 -13.40 1.27 2.59
CA LYS A 122 -14.83 1.56 2.39
C LYS A 122 -15.22 3.02 2.62
N SER A 123 -14.44 3.74 3.43
CA SER A 123 -14.66 5.16 3.72
C SER A 123 -13.97 6.11 2.73
N VAL A 124 -13.05 5.59 1.90
CA VAL A 124 -12.33 6.39 0.90
C VAL A 124 -13.32 6.93 -0.13
N LYS A 125 -13.20 8.23 -0.41
CA LYS A 125 -13.94 8.88 -1.49
C LYS A 125 -13.10 8.91 -2.76
N PRO A 126 -13.72 8.83 -3.95
CA PRO A 126 -13.00 9.01 -5.21
C PRO A 126 -12.24 10.34 -5.24
N SER A 127 -11.02 10.32 -5.79
CA SER A 127 -10.22 11.52 -6.03
C SER A 127 -10.82 12.37 -7.16
N GLU A 128 -10.19 13.51 -7.46
CA GLU A 128 -10.55 14.31 -8.64
C GLU A 128 -10.43 13.52 -9.96
N ARG A 129 -9.67 12.41 -9.96
CA ARG A 129 -9.51 11.49 -11.09
C ARG A 129 -10.59 10.41 -11.12
N GLY A 130 -11.46 10.35 -10.12
CA GLY A 130 -12.49 9.33 -9.99
C GLY A 130 -11.98 7.99 -9.43
N GLU A 131 -10.75 7.95 -8.90
CA GLU A 131 -10.10 6.74 -8.39
C GLU A 131 -10.11 6.71 -6.84
N LEU A 132 -10.27 5.52 -6.26
CA LEU A 132 -10.06 5.24 -4.84
C LEU A 132 -8.56 5.09 -4.58
N GLU A 133 -7.94 6.21 -4.19
CA GLU A 133 -6.49 6.30 -4.07
C GLU A 133 -5.96 5.57 -2.82
N ILE A 134 -4.89 4.78 -2.98
CA ILE A 134 -4.20 4.14 -1.86
C ILE A 134 -3.59 5.17 -0.89
N THR A 135 -3.20 6.34 -1.41
CA THR A 135 -2.70 7.44 -0.59
C THR A 135 -3.74 7.96 0.40
N SER A 136 -5.04 7.85 0.09
CA SER A 136 -6.10 8.17 1.06
C SER A 136 -6.14 7.20 2.24
N ILE A 137 -5.86 5.91 2.01
CA ILE A 137 -5.72 4.91 3.08
C ILE A 137 -4.50 5.24 3.94
N ASN A 138 -3.35 5.49 3.31
CA ASN A 138 -2.12 5.84 4.01
C ASN A 138 -2.28 7.10 4.86
N GLN A 139 -2.94 8.13 4.32
CA GLN A 139 -3.24 9.35 5.05
C GLN A 139 -4.15 9.09 6.26
N ALA A 140 -5.14 8.20 6.14
CA ALA A 140 -6.00 7.84 7.26
C ALA A 140 -5.22 7.17 8.40
N TYR A 141 -4.32 6.23 8.10
CA TYR A 141 -3.42 5.62 9.09
C TYR A 141 -2.50 6.66 9.74
N LEU A 142 -1.87 7.51 8.92
CA LEU A 142 -1.00 8.59 9.39
C LEU A 142 -1.74 9.53 10.36
N SER A 143 -2.99 9.89 10.07
CA SER A 143 -3.81 10.72 10.95
C SER A 143 -4.21 10.04 12.26
N MET A 144 -4.18 8.71 12.32
CA MET A 144 -4.38 7.93 13.55
C MET A 144 -3.08 7.75 14.36
N GLY A 145 -1.93 8.16 13.81
CA GLY A 145 -0.62 7.95 14.42
C GLY A 145 -0.17 6.49 14.47
N ASN A 146 -0.65 5.66 13.53
CA ASN A 146 -0.34 4.22 13.44
C ASN A 146 0.16 3.84 12.05
#